data_AF-A0A347ANU6-F1
#
_entry.id   AF-A0A347ANU6-F1
#
_cell.length_a   1.000
_cell.length_b   1.000
_cell.length_c   1.000
_cell.angle_alpha   90.00
_cell.angle_beta   90.00
_cell.angle_gamma   90.00
#
_symmetry.space_group_name_H-M   'P 1'
#
loop_
_entity.id
_entity.type
_entity.pdbx_description
1 polymer ?
#
loop_
_entity_poly.entity_id
_entity_poly.type
_entity_poly.pdbx_seq_one_letter_code
_entity_poly.pdbx_strand_id
1 'polypeptide(L)'
;MFEDIPVDVSPMYEGERIRSANMFVELAGPKSLGAELVQVEENVEDGKIEVIGPELDAMQEGDIHPLGILIEIQGEHLEKELEGVIERRTHELCNYVKGFMHLNQRDAIWCRVSKEALAAGFKLEHLAKTLAILFKEEFPLIDSIAITILTEPAKVEEFVAKAKEEYQNRDARARELSDEDVDVFYGCVMCQSFAPTHVCVVTPDRTALCGAINWFDCRAAAKMDPDGPIFEVEKGDIIDDVKGEYSNVNSVVTERSQGTVERVFLHSVFEYPHTSCGCFEAVAFYIPELDGIGIVDRDFRGETPLGIPFSAMAGQCSGGKQVEGFTGLSLEYMRSPKFLQADGGYERVVWLPKEIKDSLEEYIPEDIKDKIPTEEDASSLKEIRSFLEEKGHPIMERMKTPEAEVPEEEITVEETPELGGEMEMEEMSMAPVAYAPELTVPSSGGVKIIFKNAKVYAEKVIIKKK
;
A
#
# COMPACT_ATOMS: atom_id res chain seq x y z
N MET A 1 15.15 -29.60 6.50
CA MET A 1 15.46 -28.55 5.49
C MET A 1 16.28 -27.45 6.12
N PHE A 2 15.70 -26.63 7.00
CA PHE A 2 16.41 -25.56 7.72
C PHE A 2 17.15 -26.03 8.99
N GLU A 3 17.78 -27.21 8.98
CA GLU A 3 18.39 -27.81 10.20
C GLU A 3 19.60 -27.04 10.71
N ASP A 4 20.32 -26.34 9.81
CA ASP A 4 21.46 -25.48 10.15
C ASP A 4 21.05 -24.00 10.39
N ILE A 5 19.75 -23.69 10.40
CA ILE A 5 19.26 -22.32 10.67
C ILE A 5 18.87 -22.21 12.15
N PRO A 6 19.43 -21.26 12.92
CA PRO A 6 19.25 -21.18 14.38
C PRO A 6 17.89 -20.63 14.84
N VAL A 7 17.01 -20.28 13.90
CA VAL A 7 15.68 -19.71 14.16
C VAL A 7 14.62 -20.45 13.34
N ASP A 8 13.37 -20.40 13.80
CA ASP A 8 12.26 -21.02 13.06
C ASP A 8 12.04 -20.30 11.71
N VAL A 9 11.79 -21.08 10.65
CA VAL A 9 11.45 -20.58 9.31
C VAL A 9 10.05 -21.08 8.94
N SER A 10 9.10 -20.17 8.74
CA SER A 10 7.70 -20.51 8.42
C SER A 10 6.88 -19.27 8.01
N PRO A 11 5.89 -19.42 7.10
CA PRO A 11 4.91 -18.37 6.81
C PRO A 11 4.18 -17.79 8.03
N MET A 12 4.13 -18.50 9.17
CA MET A 12 3.50 -17.96 10.39
C MET A 12 4.20 -16.72 10.96
N TYR A 13 5.43 -16.43 10.54
CA TYR A 13 6.21 -15.26 10.97
C TYR A 13 6.06 -14.05 10.04
N GLU A 14 5.38 -14.16 8.90
CA GLU A 14 5.23 -13.08 7.90
C GLU A 14 4.74 -11.75 8.51
N GLY A 15 3.82 -11.85 9.49
CA GLY A 15 3.26 -10.72 10.23
C GLY A 15 4.10 -10.19 11.39
N GLU A 16 5.32 -10.71 11.63
CA GLU A 16 6.18 -10.26 12.73
C GLU A 16 6.56 -8.77 12.56
N ARG A 17 6.58 -8.04 13.68
CA ARG A 17 6.95 -6.62 13.72
C ARG A 17 7.90 -6.34 14.87
N ILE A 18 9.18 -6.18 14.52
CA ILE A 18 10.27 -5.92 15.48
C ILE A 18 10.24 -4.45 15.88
N ARG A 19 9.68 -4.18 17.08
CA ARG A 19 9.67 -2.85 17.70
C ARG A 19 11.03 -2.53 18.31
N SER A 20 11.37 -1.24 18.45
CA SER A 20 12.69 -0.77 18.89
C SER A 20 13.18 -1.36 20.22
N ALA A 21 12.28 -1.76 21.14
CA ALA A 21 12.66 -2.41 22.40
C ALA A 21 13.28 -3.82 22.20
N ASN A 22 12.86 -4.53 21.16
CA ASN A 22 13.25 -5.91 20.84
C ASN A 22 14.27 -5.97 19.67
N MET A 23 14.56 -4.82 19.05
CA MET A 23 15.50 -4.68 17.94
C MET A 23 16.94 -4.81 18.43
N PHE A 24 17.74 -5.63 17.74
CA PHE A 24 19.19 -5.63 17.88
C PHE A 24 19.81 -4.56 16.97
N VAL A 25 19.60 -4.66 15.65
CA VAL A 25 20.08 -3.68 14.65
C VAL A 25 18.97 -3.31 13.67
N GLU A 26 19.13 -2.14 13.06
CA GLU A 26 18.36 -1.66 11.92
C GLU A 26 19.24 -1.68 10.67
N LEU A 27 18.69 -2.13 9.55
CA LEU A 27 19.40 -2.32 8.28
C LEU A 27 18.67 -1.57 7.16
N ALA A 28 19.43 -0.90 6.29
CA ALA A 28 18.94 -0.06 5.19
C ALA A 28 18.05 1.13 5.64
N GLY A 29 16.99 1.41 4.90
CA GLY A 29 16.10 2.55 5.10
C GLY A 29 15.34 2.49 6.43
N PRO A 30 14.65 3.57 6.82
CA PRO A 30 14.74 4.90 6.24
C PRO A 30 15.97 5.69 6.74
N LYS A 31 16.90 5.06 7.49
CA LYS A 31 18.04 5.76 8.15
C LYS A 31 19.41 5.47 7.52
N SER A 32 19.50 4.52 6.60
CA SER A 32 20.71 4.18 5.86
C SER A 32 20.36 3.79 4.43
N LEU A 33 21.38 3.61 3.59
CA LEU A 33 21.22 3.12 2.22
C LEU A 33 20.93 1.62 2.23
N GLY A 34 20.09 1.17 1.31
CA GLY A 34 20.04 -0.24 0.96
C GLY A 34 19.22 -0.53 -0.29
N ALA A 35 19.33 -1.75 -0.79
CA ALA A 35 18.58 -2.24 -1.93
C ALA A 35 18.42 -3.77 -1.90
N GLU A 36 17.45 -4.29 -2.65
CA GLU A 36 17.35 -5.70 -3.01
C GLU A 36 17.21 -5.85 -4.53
N LEU A 37 18.01 -6.69 -5.16
CA LEU A 37 18.04 -6.87 -6.61
C LEU A 37 18.09 -8.34 -6.97
N VAL A 38 17.09 -8.81 -7.72
CA VAL A 38 17.16 -10.11 -8.42
C VAL A 38 17.65 -9.88 -9.84
N GLN A 39 18.58 -10.69 -10.33
CA GLN A 39 19.06 -10.65 -11.71
C GLN A 39 19.07 -12.05 -12.33
N VAL A 40 18.50 -12.18 -13.53
CA VAL A 40 18.66 -13.39 -14.36
C VAL A 40 19.99 -13.30 -15.11
N GLU A 41 20.88 -14.25 -14.83
CA GLU A 41 22.27 -14.27 -15.28
C GLU A 41 22.63 -15.55 -16.04
N GLU A 42 23.58 -15.46 -16.98
CA GLU A 42 23.97 -16.60 -17.83
C GLU A 42 24.85 -17.64 -17.11
N ASN A 43 25.47 -17.30 -15.98
CA ASN A 43 26.42 -18.16 -15.27
C ASN A 43 26.34 -17.92 -13.76
N VAL A 44 25.55 -18.73 -13.05
CA VAL A 44 25.38 -18.67 -11.60
C VAL A 44 26.01 -19.88 -10.91
N GLU A 45 26.83 -19.66 -9.89
CA GLU A 45 27.40 -20.72 -9.05
C GLU A 45 26.35 -21.16 -8.02
N ASP A 46 25.64 -22.27 -8.30
CA ASP A 46 24.53 -22.74 -7.46
C ASP A 46 24.94 -22.96 -6.00
N GLY A 47 24.18 -22.37 -5.08
CA GLY A 47 24.42 -22.42 -3.64
C GLY A 47 25.54 -21.50 -3.16
N LYS A 48 26.15 -20.67 -4.02
CA LYS A 48 27.16 -19.68 -3.59
C LYS A 48 26.51 -18.64 -2.70
N ILE A 49 27.07 -18.47 -1.50
CA ILE A 49 26.60 -17.50 -0.51
C ILE A 49 27.79 -16.70 0.01
N GLU A 50 27.65 -15.38 0.00
CA GLU A 50 28.72 -14.44 0.34
C GLU A 50 28.19 -13.29 1.20
N VAL A 51 28.97 -12.86 2.20
CA VAL A 51 28.67 -11.70 3.04
C VAL A 51 29.87 -10.74 2.95
N ILE A 52 29.66 -9.55 2.37
CA ILE A 52 30.70 -8.55 2.14
C ILE A 52 30.50 -7.37 3.10
N GLY A 53 31.19 -7.43 4.23
CA GLY A 53 31.14 -6.42 5.30
C GLY A 53 31.02 -7.06 6.69
N PRO A 54 30.64 -6.29 7.72
CA PRO A 54 30.37 -6.82 9.05
C PRO A 54 29.15 -7.78 9.05
N GLU A 55 29.33 -8.92 9.70
CA GLU A 55 28.25 -9.85 10.10
C GLU A 55 27.61 -9.38 11.42
N LEU A 56 26.41 -9.87 11.77
CA LEU A 56 25.64 -9.44 12.94
C LEU A 56 26.41 -9.53 14.27
N ASP A 57 27.28 -10.53 14.43
CA ASP A 57 28.11 -10.69 15.65
C ASP A 57 29.27 -9.70 15.75
N ALA A 58 29.50 -8.87 14.72
CA ALA A 58 30.41 -7.73 14.74
C ALA A 58 29.72 -6.37 14.93
N MET A 59 28.38 -6.32 14.97
CA MET A 59 27.57 -5.10 15.16
C MET A 59 27.25 -4.87 16.66
N GLN A 60 26.80 -3.66 17.04
CA GLN A 60 26.36 -3.35 18.40
C GLN A 60 24.85 -3.15 18.49
N GLU A 61 24.27 -3.37 19.67
CA GLU A 61 22.83 -3.18 19.90
C GLU A 61 22.45 -1.70 19.72
N GLY A 62 21.53 -1.44 18.80
CA GLY A 62 21.06 -0.11 18.43
C GLY A 62 21.71 0.47 17.17
N ASP A 63 22.71 -0.22 16.59
CA ASP A 63 23.38 0.24 15.38
C ASP A 63 22.43 0.25 14.15
N ILE A 64 22.79 1.10 13.19
CA ILE A 64 22.12 1.27 11.91
C ILE A 64 23.16 1.01 10.83
N HIS A 65 22.98 -0.03 10.01
CA HIS A 65 23.90 -0.40 8.94
C HIS A 65 23.26 -0.28 7.55
N PRO A 66 24.04 0.02 6.50
CA PRO A 66 23.57 -0.13 5.13
C PRO A 66 23.42 -1.63 4.77
N LEU A 67 22.53 -1.97 3.85
CA LEU A 67 22.28 -3.36 3.44
C LEU A 67 22.00 -3.48 1.93
N GLY A 68 22.75 -4.32 1.24
CA GLY A 68 22.39 -4.80 -0.10
C GLY A 68 22.06 -6.29 -0.08
N ILE A 69 21.01 -6.69 -0.81
CA ILE A 69 20.65 -8.09 -1.05
C ILE A 69 20.70 -8.32 -2.56
N LEU A 70 21.77 -8.95 -3.07
CA LEU A 70 21.87 -9.36 -4.47
C LEU A 70 21.53 -10.84 -4.59
N ILE A 71 20.60 -11.18 -5.48
CA ILE A 71 20.13 -12.54 -5.75
C ILE A 71 20.31 -12.81 -7.25
N GLU A 72 21.31 -13.61 -7.60
CA GLU A 72 21.61 -13.99 -8.98
C GLU A 72 20.98 -15.35 -9.26
N ILE A 73 20.14 -15.46 -10.29
CA ILE A 73 19.38 -16.67 -10.64
C ILE A 73 19.61 -17.09 -12.09
N GLN A 74 19.57 -18.40 -12.33
CA GLN A 74 19.70 -18.99 -13.66
C GLN A 74 18.75 -20.18 -13.81
N GLY A 75 18.17 -20.33 -15.00
CA GLY A 75 17.39 -21.51 -15.39
C GLY A 75 16.88 -21.41 -16.82
N GLU A 76 16.56 -22.56 -17.45
CA GLU A 76 16.23 -22.62 -18.90
C GLU A 76 15.01 -21.76 -19.30
N HIS A 77 14.11 -21.49 -18.35
CA HIS A 77 12.83 -20.80 -18.60
C HIS A 77 12.70 -19.46 -17.84
N LEU A 78 13.79 -18.93 -17.29
CA LEU A 78 13.78 -17.61 -16.65
C LEU A 78 13.96 -16.50 -17.71
N GLU A 79 12.91 -15.70 -17.89
CA GLU A 79 12.93 -14.45 -18.68
C GLU A 79 13.28 -13.27 -17.76
N LYS A 80 13.96 -12.22 -18.25
CA LYS A 80 14.31 -11.04 -17.42
C LYS A 80 13.07 -10.31 -16.90
N GLU A 81 11.96 -10.39 -17.62
CA GLU A 81 10.65 -9.90 -17.19
C GLU A 81 10.09 -10.59 -15.93
N LEU A 82 10.69 -11.69 -15.46
CA LEU A 82 10.35 -12.29 -14.16
C LEU A 82 11.16 -11.71 -12.99
N GLU A 83 12.22 -10.92 -13.24
CA GLU A 83 13.09 -10.39 -12.19
C GLU A 83 12.28 -9.60 -11.14
N GLY A 84 11.42 -8.66 -11.55
CA GLY A 84 10.61 -7.86 -10.62
C GLY A 84 9.57 -8.67 -9.83
N VAL A 85 9.03 -9.74 -10.43
CA VAL A 85 8.07 -10.65 -9.79
C VAL A 85 8.75 -11.46 -8.69
N ILE A 86 9.93 -12.02 -9.00
CA ILE A 86 10.72 -12.83 -8.07
C ILE A 86 11.30 -11.93 -6.97
N GLU A 87 11.82 -10.75 -7.33
CA GLU A 87 12.33 -9.74 -6.39
C GLU A 87 11.27 -9.33 -5.36
N ARG A 88 10.00 -9.19 -5.78
CA ARG A 88 8.90 -8.89 -4.87
C ARG A 88 8.67 -9.97 -3.80
N ARG A 89 9.04 -11.24 -4.06
CA ARG A 89 8.95 -12.32 -3.05
C ARG A 89 9.99 -12.19 -1.94
N THR A 90 11.11 -11.50 -2.17
CA THR A 90 12.15 -11.25 -1.15
C THR A 90 11.55 -10.71 0.15
N HIS A 91 10.53 -9.84 0.04
CA HIS A 91 9.77 -9.35 1.19
C HIS A 91 9.12 -10.46 2.02
N GLU A 92 8.35 -11.37 1.42
CA GLU A 92 7.69 -12.45 2.18
C GLU A 92 8.70 -13.50 2.65
N LEU A 93 9.61 -13.93 1.79
CA LEU A 93 10.61 -14.95 2.12
C LEU A 93 11.57 -14.49 3.23
N CYS A 94 11.91 -13.20 3.30
CA CYS A 94 12.63 -12.63 4.44
C CYS A 94 11.80 -12.67 5.72
N ASN A 95 10.52 -12.29 5.68
CA ASN A 95 9.64 -12.28 6.85
C ASN A 95 9.20 -13.69 7.29
N TYR A 96 9.46 -14.75 6.51
CA TYR A 96 9.30 -16.13 6.98
C TYR A 96 10.37 -16.53 8.01
N VAL A 97 11.46 -15.77 8.12
CA VAL A 97 12.55 -15.99 9.08
C VAL A 97 12.25 -15.30 10.39
N LYS A 98 11.93 -16.07 11.44
CA LYS A 98 11.58 -15.55 12.76
C LYS A 98 12.67 -14.61 13.32
N GLY A 99 12.26 -13.42 13.73
CA GLY A 99 13.16 -12.39 14.24
C GLY A 99 13.99 -11.67 13.17
N PHE A 100 13.71 -11.87 11.88
CA PHE A 100 14.09 -10.96 10.80
C PHE A 100 12.82 -10.30 10.27
N MET A 101 12.79 -8.97 10.24
CA MET A 101 11.68 -8.19 9.67
C MET A 101 12.19 -7.50 8.42
N HIS A 102 11.51 -7.69 7.30
CA HIS A 102 11.70 -6.95 6.05
C HIS A 102 10.47 -6.10 5.76
N LEU A 103 10.68 -4.90 5.24
CA LEU A 103 9.64 -4.00 4.77
C LEU A 103 10.07 -3.35 3.46
N ASN A 104 9.07 -2.88 2.72
CA ASN A 104 9.20 -2.11 1.49
C ASN A 104 9.64 -3.00 0.31
N GLN A 105 10.55 -2.50 -0.54
CA GLN A 105 10.96 -3.07 -1.82
C GLN A 105 12.14 -2.29 -2.43
N ARG A 106 12.83 -2.85 -3.44
CA ARG A 106 13.85 -2.16 -4.27
C ARG A 106 14.88 -1.40 -3.43
N ASP A 107 15.19 -0.13 -3.72
CA ASP A 107 16.11 0.72 -2.93
C ASP A 107 15.48 1.38 -1.69
N ALA A 108 14.20 1.10 -1.42
CA ALA A 108 13.49 1.59 -0.25
C ALA A 108 13.44 0.57 0.90
N ILE A 109 14.10 -0.60 0.80
CA ILE A 109 14.02 -1.65 1.82
C ILE A 109 14.35 -1.15 3.23
N TRP A 110 13.60 -1.64 4.22
CA TRP A 110 13.86 -1.39 5.64
C TRP A 110 13.82 -2.72 6.39
N CYS A 111 14.96 -3.14 6.93
CA CYS A 111 15.07 -4.39 7.66
C CYS A 111 15.42 -4.17 9.14
N ARG A 112 15.02 -5.13 10.00
CA ARG A 112 15.44 -5.20 11.40
C ARG A 112 15.74 -6.64 11.79
N VAL A 113 16.69 -6.81 12.70
CA VAL A 113 16.96 -8.09 13.36
C VAL A 113 16.60 -8.00 14.83
N SER A 114 16.00 -9.04 15.40
CA SER A 114 15.63 -9.09 16.82
C SER A 114 16.80 -9.52 17.71
N LYS A 115 16.77 -9.10 18.98
CA LYS A 115 17.71 -9.57 20.00
C LYS A 115 17.62 -11.08 20.23
N GLU A 116 16.43 -11.65 20.04
CA GLU A 116 16.18 -13.09 20.18
C GLU A 116 16.86 -13.88 19.05
N ALA A 117 16.78 -13.40 17.81
CA ALA A 117 17.46 -14.02 16.67
C ALA A 117 18.99 -14.01 16.86
N LEU A 118 19.58 -12.88 17.26
CA LEU A 118 21.01 -12.81 17.58
C LEU A 118 21.38 -13.78 18.72
N ALA A 119 20.59 -13.81 19.80
CA ALA A 119 20.85 -14.68 20.94
C ALA A 119 20.75 -16.18 20.60
N ALA A 120 19.97 -16.55 19.58
CA ALA A 120 19.93 -17.89 19.02
C ALA A 120 21.15 -18.23 18.14
N GLY A 121 21.92 -17.22 17.69
CA GLY A 121 23.07 -17.36 16.80
C GLY A 121 22.80 -17.03 15.34
N PHE A 122 21.71 -16.31 15.05
CA PHE A 122 21.38 -15.89 13.67
C PHE A 122 22.45 -14.96 13.06
N LYS A 123 22.58 -15.04 11.73
CA LYS A 123 23.60 -14.38 10.90
C LYS A 123 22.99 -14.05 9.53
N LEU A 124 23.52 -13.05 8.84
CA LEU A 124 23.15 -12.73 7.45
C LEU A 124 23.48 -13.90 6.51
N GLU A 125 24.54 -14.67 6.79
CA GLU A 125 24.80 -15.94 6.09
C GLU A 125 23.62 -16.94 6.24
N HIS A 126 22.92 -16.96 7.38
CA HIS A 126 21.72 -17.80 7.57
C HIS A 126 20.49 -17.23 6.84
N LEU A 127 20.37 -15.90 6.70
CA LEU A 127 19.35 -15.28 5.86
C LEU A 127 19.53 -15.71 4.40
N ALA A 128 20.73 -15.55 3.84
CA ALA A 128 21.07 -16.00 2.48
C ALA A 128 20.87 -17.52 2.31
N LYS A 129 21.34 -18.31 3.30
CA LYS A 129 20.89 -19.68 3.68
C LYS A 129 19.46 -19.96 3.25
N THR A 130 18.57 -19.25 3.92
CA THR A 130 17.15 -19.50 3.94
C THR A 130 16.49 -19.03 2.65
N LEU A 131 16.86 -17.84 2.16
CA LEU A 131 16.37 -17.29 0.90
C LEU A 131 16.71 -18.21 -0.29
N ALA A 132 17.96 -18.68 -0.40
CA ALA A 132 18.38 -19.55 -1.51
C ALA A 132 17.56 -20.84 -1.58
N ILE A 133 17.19 -21.40 -0.43
CA ILE A 133 16.31 -22.57 -0.34
C ILE A 133 14.87 -22.20 -0.73
N LEU A 134 14.30 -21.18 -0.08
CA LEU A 134 12.90 -20.77 -0.29
C LEU A 134 12.62 -20.33 -1.73
N PHE A 135 13.54 -19.62 -2.37
CA PHE A 135 13.39 -19.23 -3.78
C PHE A 135 13.33 -20.45 -4.72
N LYS A 136 14.15 -21.49 -4.50
CA LYS A 136 14.10 -22.72 -5.32
C LYS A 136 12.87 -23.59 -5.02
N GLU A 137 12.31 -23.51 -3.80
CA GLU A 137 11.03 -24.14 -3.47
C GLU A 137 9.84 -23.43 -4.13
N GLU A 138 9.80 -22.09 -4.06
CA GLU A 138 8.70 -21.27 -4.60
C GLU A 138 8.76 -21.14 -6.13
N PHE A 139 9.96 -21.10 -6.70
CA PHE A 139 10.18 -21.06 -8.15
C PHE A 139 11.03 -22.25 -8.62
N PRO A 140 10.40 -23.39 -8.95
CA PRO A 140 11.07 -24.56 -9.53
C PRO A 140 11.78 -24.32 -10.88
N LEU A 141 11.67 -23.10 -11.44
CA LEU A 141 12.37 -22.63 -12.63
C LEU A 141 13.81 -22.14 -12.35
N ILE A 142 14.18 -21.97 -11.07
CA ILE A 142 15.53 -21.57 -10.65
C ILE A 142 16.39 -22.84 -10.54
N ASP A 143 17.16 -23.13 -11.60
CA ASP A 143 18.13 -24.22 -11.62
C ASP A 143 19.34 -23.93 -10.72
N SER A 144 19.86 -22.70 -10.78
CA SER A 144 20.99 -22.22 -9.96
C SER A 144 20.66 -20.90 -9.28
N ILE A 145 21.09 -20.73 -8.03
CA ILE A 145 20.99 -19.47 -7.28
C ILE A 145 22.28 -19.12 -6.54
N ALA A 146 22.67 -17.85 -6.55
CA ALA A 146 23.70 -17.28 -5.69
C ALA A 146 23.15 -16.06 -4.96
N ILE A 147 23.53 -15.88 -3.69
CA ILE A 147 23.07 -14.73 -2.88
C ILE A 147 24.26 -14.05 -2.22
N THR A 148 24.40 -12.75 -2.47
CA THR A 148 25.41 -11.89 -1.84
C THR A 148 24.74 -10.85 -0.96
N ILE A 149 25.08 -10.86 0.33
CA ILE A 149 24.65 -9.84 1.30
C ILE A 149 25.77 -8.81 1.47
N LEU A 150 25.45 -7.53 1.28
CA LEU A 150 26.40 -6.42 1.38
C LEU A 150 26.10 -5.61 2.64
N THR A 151 27.09 -5.41 3.50
CA THR A 151 27.00 -4.51 4.68
C THR A 151 28.18 -3.55 4.80
N GLU A 152 29.20 -3.69 3.94
CA GLU A 152 30.27 -2.70 3.80
C GLU A 152 29.73 -1.42 3.12
N PRO A 153 29.82 -0.24 3.74
CA PRO A 153 29.14 0.96 3.24
C PRO A 153 29.45 1.34 1.78
N ALA A 154 30.73 1.26 1.37
CA ALA A 154 31.14 1.57 0.00
C ALA A 154 30.57 0.58 -1.02
N LYS A 155 30.44 -0.70 -0.65
CA LYS A 155 29.87 -1.75 -1.51
C LYS A 155 28.35 -1.64 -1.61
N VAL A 156 27.67 -1.23 -0.54
CA VAL A 156 26.23 -0.94 -0.60
C VAL A 156 25.97 0.31 -1.44
N GLU A 157 26.79 1.36 -1.35
CA GLU A 157 26.65 2.56 -2.19
C GLU A 157 26.81 2.25 -3.69
N GLU A 158 27.85 1.50 -4.08
CA GLU A 158 28.04 1.01 -5.45
C GLU A 158 26.85 0.14 -5.92
N PHE A 159 26.35 -0.75 -5.06
CA PHE A 159 25.24 -1.64 -5.37
C PHE A 159 23.89 -0.92 -5.51
N VAL A 160 23.58 0.01 -4.61
CA VAL A 160 22.34 0.81 -4.67
C VAL A 160 22.29 1.64 -5.95
N ALA A 161 23.43 2.17 -6.41
CA ALA A 161 23.50 2.87 -7.70
C ALA A 161 23.19 1.94 -8.88
N LYS A 162 23.79 0.73 -8.94
CA LYS A 162 23.49 -0.29 -9.96
C LYS A 162 22.01 -0.70 -9.92
N ALA A 163 21.48 -0.99 -8.73
CA ALA A 163 20.11 -1.46 -8.58
C ALA A 163 19.09 -0.42 -9.06
N LYS A 164 19.33 0.88 -8.76
CA LYS A 164 18.54 1.99 -9.29
C LYS A 164 18.51 2.08 -10.81
N GLU A 165 19.65 1.85 -11.46
CA GLU A 165 19.73 1.80 -12.93
C GLU A 165 18.84 0.67 -13.49
N GLU A 166 18.90 -0.53 -12.90
CA GLU A 166 18.07 -1.66 -13.35
C GLU A 166 16.57 -1.44 -13.10
N TYR A 167 16.17 -0.84 -11.96
CA TYR A 167 14.76 -0.49 -11.76
C TYR A 167 14.26 0.53 -12.79
N GLN A 168 15.08 1.54 -13.11
CA GLN A 168 14.75 2.51 -14.16
C GLN A 168 14.64 1.85 -15.53
N ASN A 169 15.48 0.87 -15.85
CA ASN A 169 15.37 0.07 -17.08
C ASN A 169 14.05 -0.73 -17.14
N ARG A 170 13.65 -1.35 -16.03
CA ARG A 170 12.38 -2.10 -15.91
C ARG A 170 11.17 -1.18 -16.10
N ASP A 171 11.14 -0.05 -15.39
CA ASP A 171 10.00 0.87 -15.40
C ASP A 171 9.91 1.71 -16.68
N ALA A 172 11.04 2.09 -17.30
CA ALA A 172 11.06 2.86 -18.55
C ALA A 172 10.32 2.13 -19.69
N ARG A 173 10.44 0.80 -19.74
CA ARG A 173 9.73 -0.04 -20.72
C ARG A 173 8.21 -0.03 -20.50
N ALA A 174 7.75 -0.01 -19.25
CA ALA A 174 6.31 0.07 -18.93
C ALA A 174 5.70 1.39 -19.43
N ARG A 175 6.45 2.49 -19.32
CA ARG A 175 6.07 3.83 -19.78
C ARG A 175 6.00 4.01 -21.31
N GLU A 176 6.40 3.01 -22.11
CA GLU A 176 6.21 3.02 -23.57
C GLU A 176 4.81 2.56 -24.02
N LEU A 177 3.94 2.15 -23.08
CA LEU A 177 2.56 1.74 -23.33
C LEU A 177 1.59 2.55 -22.48
N SER A 178 0.42 2.84 -23.02
CA SER A 178 -0.76 3.30 -22.26
C SER A 178 -1.84 2.22 -22.23
N ASP A 179 -2.86 2.38 -21.39
CA ASP A 179 -3.96 1.42 -21.25
C ASP A 179 -4.75 1.18 -22.55
N GLU A 180 -4.73 2.15 -23.45
CA GLU A 180 -5.34 2.09 -24.79
C GLU A 180 -4.60 1.10 -25.71
N ASP A 181 -3.30 0.87 -25.49
CA ASP A 181 -2.45 0.01 -26.33
C ASP A 181 -2.56 -1.48 -26.00
N VAL A 182 -3.25 -1.85 -24.92
CA VAL A 182 -3.35 -3.22 -24.40
C VAL A 182 -4.81 -3.65 -24.21
N ASP A 183 -5.17 -4.86 -24.64
CA ASP A 183 -6.53 -5.40 -24.45
C ASP A 183 -6.78 -5.98 -23.03
N VAL A 184 -5.71 -6.18 -22.27
CA VAL A 184 -5.71 -6.85 -20.95
C VAL A 184 -4.94 -6.04 -19.90
N PHE A 185 -5.47 -6.05 -18.69
CA PHE A 185 -4.79 -5.65 -17.46
C PHE A 185 -4.45 -6.89 -16.63
N TYR A 186 -3.85 -6.69 -15.45
CA TYR A 186 -3.60 -7.77 -14.51
C TYR A 186 -4.16 -7.48 -13.13
N GLY A 187 -4.77 -8.48 -12.52
CA GLY A 187 -5.11 -8.47 -11.11
C GLY A 187 -3.97 -9.06 -10.29
N CYS A 188 -3.77 -8.55 -9.07
CA CYS A 188 -2.82 -9.08 -8.11
C CYS A 188 -3.45 -9.18 -6.71
N VAL A 189 -3.35 -10.36 -6.10
CA VAL A 189 -3.89 -10.69 -4.77
C VAL A 189 -2.84 -11.18 -3.77
N MET A 190 -1.54 -11.06 -4.07
CA MET A 190 -0.45 -11.47 -3.16
C MET A 190 -0.64 -10.92 -1.73
N CYS A 191 -1.06 -9.66 -1.61
CA CYS A 191 -1.24 -9.00 -0.32
C CYS A 191 -2.51 -9.40 0.47
N GLN A 192 -3.28 -10.41 0.02
CA GLN A 192 -4.45 -10.90 0.76
C GLN A 192 -4.09 -11.65 2.06
N SER A 193 -2.82 -12.02 2.28
CA SER A 193 -2.33 -12.55 3.57
C SER A 193 -2.58 -11.56 4.73
N PHE A 194 -2.50 -10.26 4.47
CA PHE A 194 -2.72 -9.20 5.47
C PHE A 194 -3.89 -8.25 5.15
N ALA A 195 -4.37 -8.19 3.91
CA ALA A 195 -5.54 -7.41 3.50
C ALA A 195 -6.51 -8.27 2.67
N PRO A 196 -7.31 -9.16 3.29
CA PRO A 196 -8.02 -10.26 2.60
C PRO A 196 -9.03 -9.88 1.52
N THR A 197 -9.46 -8.63 1.47
CA THR A 197 -10.40 -8.08 0.47
C THR A 197 -9.72 -7.22 -0.59
N HIS A 198 -8.41 -6.98 -0.45
CA HIS A 198 -7.67 -6.14 -1.39
C HIS A 198 -7.44 -6.86 -2.72
N VAL A 199 -7.57 -6.10 -3.81
CA VAL A 199 -7.18 -6.50 -5.16
C VAL A 199 -6.41 -5.32 -5.74
N CYS A 200 -5.19 -5.58 -6.24
CA CYS A 200 -4.50 -4.65 -7.12
C CYS A 200 -4.97 -4.86 -8.56
N VAL A 201 -5.25 -3.78 -9.28
CA VAL A 201 -5.38 -3.76 -10.75
C VAL A 201 -4.17 -3.01 -11.29
N VAL A 202 -3.38 -3.68 -12.11
CA VAL A 202 -2.13 -3.18 -12.68
C VAL A 202 -2.31 -2.99 -14.18
N THR A 203 -2.04 -1.78 -14.64
CA THR A 203 -2.15 -1.37 -16.04
C THR A 203 -0.85 -0.69 -16.48
N PRO A 204 -0.63 -0.44 -17.79
CA PRO A 204 0.53 0.33 -18.24
C PRO A 204 0.60 1.72 -17.59
N ASP A 205 -0.54 2.43 -17.50
CA ASP A 205 -0.60 3.75 -16.86
C ASP A 205 -0.76 3.72 -15.33
N ARG A 206 -0.93 2.54 -14.70
CA ARG A 206 -1.01 2.38 -13.24
C ARG A 206 -0.25 1.13 -12.75
N THR A 207 1.04 1.33 -12.50
CA THR A 207 1.92 0.42 -11.74
C THR A 207 1.31 0.05 -10.38
N ALA A 208 1.55 -1.17 -9.90
CA ALA A 208 1.04 -1.61 -8.61
C ALA A 208 1.44 -0.65 -7.48
N LEU A 209 0.55 -0.44 -6.50
CA LEU A 209 0.74 0.55 -5.43
C LEU A 209 2.04 0.37 -4.62
N CYS A 210 2.61 -0.83 -4.61
CA CYS A 210 3.87 -1.13 -3.94
C CYS A 210 5.13 -0.62 -4.66
N GLY A 211 5.02 -0.16 -5.91
CA GLY A 211 6.16 0.28 -6.75
C GLY A 211 6.97 -0.87 -7.37
N ALA A 212 6.80 -2.10 -6.90
CA ALA A 212 7.70 -3.21 -7.26
C ALA A 212 7.38 -3.90 -8.59
N ILE A 213 6.10 -3.98 -8.97
CA ILE A 213 5.63 -4.72 -10.15
C ILE A 213 4.81 -3.83 -11.10
N ASN A 214 5.17 -3.86 -12.38
CA ASN A 214 4.49 -3.17 -13.47
C ASN A 214 3.71 -4.17 -14.38
N TRP A 215 3.08 -3.67 -15.44
CA TRP A 215 2.27 -4.48 -16.35
C TRP A 215 3.06 -5.61 -17.06
N PHE A 216 4.33 -5.39 -17.39
CA PHE A 216 5.18 -6.42 -18.01
C PHE A 216 5.55 -7.53 -17.03
N ASP A 217 5.87 -7.17 -15.78
CA ASP A 217 6.11 -8.14 -14.70
C ASP A 217 4.87 -9.01 -14.49
N CYS A 218 3.68 -8.38 -14.42
CA CYS A 218 2.42 -9.12 -14.25
C CYS A 218 2.09 -10.05 -15.43
N ARG A 219 2.36 -9.62 -16.67
CA ARG A 219 2.22 -10.48 -17.86
C ARG A 219 3.14 -11.69 -17.82
N ALA A 220 4.39 -11.50 -17.40
CA ALA A 220 5.35 -12.60 -17.26
C ALA A 220 4.90 -13.57 -16.15
N ALA A 221 4.45 -13.05 -15.00
CA ALA A 221 3.91 -13.84 -13.90
C ALA A 221 2.70 -14.70 -14.31
N ALA A 222 1.65 -14.08 -14.88
CA ALA A 222 0.41 -14.78 -15.25
C ALA A 222 0.62 -15.84 -16.37
N LYS A 223 1.60 -15.62 -17.26
CA LYS A 223 2.04 -16.62 -18.26
C LYS A 223 2.79 -17.79 -17.62
N MET A 224 3.55 -17.53 -16.56
CA MET A 224 4.43 -18.50 -15.89
C MET A 224 3.68 -19.37 -14.89
N ASP A 225 2.80 -18.76 -14.08
CA ASP A 225 1.91 -19.43 -13.12
C ASP A 225 0.46 -18.95 -13.28
N PRO A 226 -0.34 -19.58 -14.17
CA PRO A 226 -1.73 -19.16 -14.43
C PRO A 226 -2.70 -19.36 -13.26
N ASP A 227 -2.36 -20.23 -12.30
CA ASP A 227 -3.14 -20.47 -11.07
C ASP A 227 -2.66 -19.57 -9.90
N GLY A 228 -1.65 -18.73 -10.14
CA GLY A 228 -0.96 -17.91 -9.16
C GLY A 228 -1.71 -16.66 -8.68
N PRO A 229 -1.07 -15.85 -7.82
CA PRO A 229 -1.67 -14.65 -7.23
C PRO A 229 -1.70 -13.44 -8.17
N ILE A 230 -1.15 -13.55 -9.38
CA ILE A 230 -1.24 -12.56 -10.46
C ILE A 230 -1.94 -13.23 -11.64
N PHE A 231 -3.01 -12.60 -12.16
CA PHE A 231 -3.85 -13.17 -13.20
C PHE A 231 -4.28 -12.13 -14.23
N GLU A 232 -4.51 -12.56 -15.46
CA GLU A 232 -4.97 -11.71 -16.55
C GLU A 232 -6.42 -11.24 -16.36
N VAL A 233 -6.72 -10.02 -16.79
CA VAL A 233 -8.04 -9.39 -16.75
C VAL A 233 -8.31 -8.73 -18.09
N GLU A 234 -9.13 -9.36 -18.94
CA GLU A 234 -9.71 -8.67 -20.12
C GLU A 234 -10.44 -7.41 -19.66
N LYS A 235 -10.25 -6.27 -20.33
CA LYS A 235 -10.87 -4.99 -19.90
C LYS A 235 -12.41 -5.05 -19.91
N GLY A 236 -12.99 -5.65 -20.95
CA GLY A 236 -14.43 -5.60 -21.21
C GLY A 236 -14.89 -4.24 -21.75
N ASP A 237 -16.16 -3.89 -21.55
CA ASP A 237 -16.70 -2.61 -21.96
C ASP A 237 -16.11 -1.47 -21.10
N ILE A 238 -15.73 -0.37 -21.76
CA ILE A 238 -15.32 0.88 -21.09
C ILE A 238 -16.58 1.55 -20.55
N ILE A 239 -16.63 1.79 -19.23
CA ILE A 239 -17.73 2.48 -18.56
C ILE A 239 -17.43 3.97 -18.43
N ASP A 240 -16.19 4.31 -18.04
CA ASP A 240 -15.68 5.68 -17.93
C ASP A 240 -14.17 5.66 -18.25
N ASP A 241 -13.77 6.25 -19.37
CA ASP A 241 -12.37 6.28 -19.84
C ASP A 241 -11.49 7.19 -18.98
N VAL A 242 -12.04 8.33 -18.56
CA VAL A 242 -11.33 9.31 -17.71
C VAL A 242 -11.07 8.73 -16.31
N LYS A 243 -12.08 8.10 -15.68
CA LYS A 243 -11.91 7.45 -14.37
C LYS A 243 -11.20 6.10 -14.45
N GLY A 244 -11.10 5.51 -15.64
CA GLY A 244 -10.58 4.18 -15.86
C GLY A 244 -11.48 3.10 -15.26
N GLU A 245 -12.79 3.19 -15.47
CA GLU A 245 -13.76 2.16 -15.08
C GLU A 245 -14.08 1.22 -16.25
N TYR A 246 -13.98 -0.09 -16.01
CA TYR A 246 -14.22 -1.12 -17.01
C TYR A 246 -15.05 -2.28 -16.44
N SER A 247 -15.95 -2.83 -17.25
CA SER A 247 -16.98 -3.79 -16.79
C SER A 247 -16.41 -5.11 -16.23
N ASN A 248 -15.39 -5.67 -16.90
CA ASN A 248 -14.79 -6.93 -16.46
C ASN A 248 -13.84 -6.71 -15.29
N VAL A 249 -13.15 -5.55 -15.24
CA VAL A 249 -12.34 -5.15 -14.08
C VAL A 249 -13.20 -5.07 -12.82
N ASN A 250 -14.35 -4.40 -12.88
CA ASN A 250 -15.33 -4.38 -11.78
C ASN A 250 -15.79 -5.79 -11.38
N SER A 251 -16.10 -6.64 -12.35
CA SER A 251 -16.56 -8.02 -12.12
C SER A 251 -15.50 -8.86 -11.39
N VAL A 252 -14.24 -8.78 -11.84
CA VAL A 252 -13.10 -9.48 -11.26
C VAL A 252 -12.74 -8.93 -9.88
N VAL A 253 -12.78 -7.60 -9.68
CA VAL A 253 -12.58 -6.99 -8.36
C VAL A 253 -13.69 -7.40 -7.40
N THR A 254 -14.94 -7.51 -7.86
CA THR A 254 -16.06 -8.03 -7.06
C THR A 254 -15.79 -9.46 -6.60
N GLU A 255 -15.42 -10.36 -7.52
CA GLU A 255 -15.11 -11.75 -7.19
C GLU A 255 -13.94 -11.87 -6.21
N ARG A 256 -12.80 -11.25 -6.56
CA ARG A 256 -11.53 -11.39 -5.83
C ARG A 256 -11.51 -10.61 -4.50
N SER A 257 -12.38 -9.61 -4.32
CA SER A 257 -12.61 -8.92 -3.03
C SER A 257 -13.67 -9.59 -2.15
N GLN A 258 -14.17 -10.78 -2.52
CA GLN A 258 -15.23 -11.50 -1.82
C GLN A 258 -16.55 -10.70 -1.73
N GLY A 259 -16.84 -9.89 -2.77
CA GLY A 259 -18.04 -9.05 -2.87
C GLY A 259 -18.02 -7.78 -2.01
N THR A 260 -16.84 -7.33 -1.56
CA THR A 260 -16.72 -6.13 -0.70
C THR A 260 -16.40 -4.85 -1.48
N VAL A 261 -15.93 -4.98 -2.72
CA VAL A 261 -15.64 -3.88 -3.65
C VAL A 261 -16.28 -4.21 -4.99
N GLU A 262 -17.35 -3.51 -5.34
CA GLU A 262 -18.12 -3.78 -6.58
C GLU A 262 -17.61 -2.99 -7.79
N ARG A 263 -16.94 -1.85 -7.55
CA ARG A 263 -16.48 -0.90 -8.58
C ARG A 263 -15.11 -0.35 -8.23
N VAL A 264 -14.31 -0.03 -9.24
CA VAL A 264 -13.02 0.65 -9.07
C VAL A 264 -12.78 1.70 -10.15
N PHE A 265 -12.35 2.89 -9.71
CA PHE A 265 -11.81 3.94 -10.57
C PHE A 265 -10.29 3.89 -10.50
N LEU A 266 -9.65 3.57 -11.63
CA LEU A 266 -8.21 3.46 -11.73
C LEU A 266 -7.50 4.82 -11.71
N HIS A 267 -8.21 5.93 -11.98
CA HIS A 267 -7.60 7.27 -12.01
C HIS A 267 -8.31 8.34 -11.18
N SER A 268 -8.94 7.95 -10.06
CA SER A 268 -9.56 8.88 -9.11
C SER A 268 -9.32 8.48 -7.64
N VAL A 269 -9.32 9.47 -6.74
CA VAL A 269 -9.44 9.29 -5.28
C VAL A 269 -10.90 9.36 -4.80
N PHE A 270 -11.85 9.78 -5.64
CA PHE A 270 -13.26 10.00 -5.30
C PHE A 270 -14.17 8.83 -5.69
N GLU A 271 -15.36 8.78 -5.07
CA GLU A 271 -16.39 7.73 -5.19
C GLU A 271 -15.87 6.31 -4.93
N TYR A 272 -15.22 5.69 -5.93
CA TYR A 272 -14.77 4.30 -5.91
C TYR A 272 -13.24 4.18 -6.07
N PRO A 273 -12.42 4.81 -5.21
CA PRO A 273 -10.98 4.74 -5.34
C PRO A 273 -10.46 3.31 -5.27
N HIS A 274 -9.36 3.06 -5.97
CA HIS A 274 -8.63 1.81 -5.85
C HIS A 274 -8.22 1.54 -4.40
N THR A 275 -8.58 0.36 -3.87
CA THR A 275 -8.29 -0.02 -2.48
C THR A 275 -6.79 -0.16 -2.21
N SER A 276 -6.39 -0.29 -0.95
CA SER A 276 -4.98 -0.45 -0.59
C SER A 276 -4.78 -1.52 0.48
N CYS A 277 -3.75 -2.36 0.31
CA CYS A 277 -3.41 -3.36 1.31
C CYS A 277 -2.63 -2.78 2.50
N GLY A 278 -1.51 -2.11 2.25
CA GLY A 278 -0.61 -1.59 3.29
C GLY A 278 0.87 -1.47 2.89
N CYS A 279 1.28 -1.93 1.71
CA CYS A 279 2.66 -1.82 1.22
C CYS A 279 2.91 -0.64 0.26
N PHE A 280 1.94 0.27 0.09
CA PHE A 280 2.06 1.43 -0.81
C PHE A 280 3.24 2.34 -0.46
N GLU A 281 3.80 2.99 -1.48
CA GLU A 281 4.92 3.93 -1.31
C GLU A 281 4.43 5.28 -0.76
N ALA A 282 3.30 5.76 -1.28
CA ALA A 282 2.67 7.00 -0.86
C ALA A 282 1.14 6.89 -0.73
N VAL A 283 0.54 7.89 -0.10
CA VAL A 283 -0.91 8.08 0.02
C VAL A 283 -1.28 9.42 -0.60
N ALA A 284 -2.19 9.42 -1.56
CA ALA A 284 -2.94 10.62 -1.93
C ALA A 284 -4.13 10.77 -0.99
N PHE A 285 -4.32 11.98 -0.45
CA PHE A 285 -5.38 12.32 0.49
C PHE A 285 -6.08 13.65 0.12
N TYR A 286 -7.39 13.68 0.18
CA TYR A 286 -8.18 14.89 -0.12
C TYR A 286 -8.14 15.88 1.05
N ILE A 287 -8.09 17.17 0.71
CA ILE A 287 -8.08 18.32 1.63
C ILE A 287 -9.28 19.22 1.28
N PRO A 288 -10.44 19.02 1.93
CA PRO A 288 -11.68 19.72 1.59
C PRO A 288 -11.57 21.25 1.65
N GLU A 289 -10.83 21.80 2.61
CA GLU A 289 -10.66 23.26 2.78
C GLU A 289 -9.90 23.95 1.63
N LEU A 290 -9.27 23.17 0.75
CA LEU A 290 -8.51 23.62 -0.42
C LEU A 290 -9.06 23.05 -1.74
N ASP A 291 -10.08 22.19 -1.68
CA ASP A 291 -10.54 21.34 -2.81
C ASP A 291 -9.39 20.56 -3.49
N GLY A 292 -8.30 20.33 -2.75
CA GLY A 292 -7.03 19.84 -3.28
C GLY A 292 -6.65 18.45 -2.77
N ILE A 293 -5.66 17.84 -3.41
CA ILE A 293 -5.09 16.55 -3.03
C ILE A 293 -3.70 16.81 -2.44
N GLY A 294 -3.45 16.36 -1.22
CA GLY A 294 -2.11 16.20 -0.67
C GLY A 294 -1.55 14.82 -0.99
N ILE A 295 -0.24 14.70 -1.06
CA ILE A 295 0.46 13.42 -1.21
C ILE A 295 1.49 13.31 -0.10
N VAL A 296 1.67 12.11 0.48
CA VAL A 296 2.73 11.85 1.46
C VAL A 296 3.27 10.43 1.30
N ASP A 297 4.59 10.29 1.27
CA ASP A 297 5.28 9.00 1.19
C ASP A 297 5.53 8.39 2.58
N ARG A 298 5.97 7.14 2.57
CA ARG A 298 6.20 6.33 3.77
C ARG A 298 7.41 6.73 4.62
N ASP A 299 8.39 7.42 4.03
CA ASP A 299 9.65 7.79 4.68
C ASP A 299 9.60 9.20 5.28
N PHE A 300 8.61 10.02 4.87
CA PHE A 300 8.27 11.30 5.48
C PHE A 300 8.02 11.18 7.00
N ARG A 301 8.78 11.97 7.78
CA ARG A 301 8.79 11.90 9.26
C ARG A 301 8.03 13.01 9.96
N GLY A 302 7.42 13.91 9.21
CA GLY A 302 6.64 15.03 9.75
C GLY A 302 5.17 14.70 10.00
N GLU A 303 4.41 15.74 10.32
CA GLU A 303 2.95 15.74 10.19
C GLU A 303 2.59 16.32 8.82
N THR A 304 1.57 15.74 8.18
CA THR A 304 0.95 16.31 6.98
C THR A 304 0.16 17.59 7.32
N PRO A 305 -0.34 18.36 6.34
CA PRO A 305 -1.17 19.54 6.58
C PRO A 305 -2.47 19.27 7.35
N LEU A 306 -2.89 18.00 7.49
CA LEU A 306 -4.00 17.55 8.32
C LEU A 306 -3.62 17.29 9.79
N GLY A 307 -2.36 17.56 10.19
CA GLY A 307 -1.86 17.36 11.56
C GLY A 307 -1.69 15.89 11.95
N ILE A 308 -1.48 15.00 10.97
CA ILE A 308 -1.27 13.57 11.20
C ILE A 308 -0.09 13.04 10.36
N PRO A 309 0.73 12.09 10.88
CA PRO A 309 1.83 11.49 10.14
C PRO A 309 1.35 10.43 9.13
N PHE A 310 2.22 10.04 8.18
CA PHE A 310 1.96 8.96 7.22
C PHE A 310 1.38 7.71 7.88
N SER A 311 1.94 7.27 9.01
CA SER A 311 1.49 6.05 9.71
C SER A 311 0.02 6.09 10.16
N ALA A 312 -0.53 7.28 10.44
CA ALA A 312 -1.94 7.46 10.79
C ALA A 312 -2.84 7.47 9.54
N MET A 313 -2.38 8.05 8.42
CA MET A 313 -3.08 7.99 7.12
C MET A 313 -3.10 6.57 6.56
N ALA A 314 -1.97 5.88 6.60
CA ALA A 314 -1.85 4.49 6.19
C ALA A 314 -2.84 3.59 6.96
N GLY A 315 -3.06 3.83 8.25
CA GLY A 315 -4.06 3.13 9.05
C GLY A 315 -5.53 3.39 8.64
N GLN A 316 -5.80 4.44 7.86
CA GLN A 316 -7.15 4.77 7.35
C GLN A 316 -7.40 4.13 5.98
N CYS A 317 -6.45 4.22 5.04
CA CYS A 317 -6.61 3.73 3.66
C CYS A 317 -6.27 2.24 3.46
N SER A 318 -5.54 1.61 4.39
CA SER A 318 -5.11 0.21 4.30
C SER A 318 -6.20 -0.82 4.65
N GLY A 319 -5.86 -2.10 4.46
CA GLY A 319 -6.70 -3.24 4.83
C GLY A 319 -7.78 -3.60 3.81
N GLY A 320 -7.60 -3.26 2.53
CA GLY A 320 -8.51 -3.64 1.45
C GLY A 320 -9.86 -2.93 1.48
N LYS A 321 -9.89 -1.70 2.01
CA LYS A 321 -11.07 -0.84 2.06
C LYS A 321 -11.06 0.13 0.88
N GLN A 322 -12.25 0.52 0.45
CA GLN A 322 -12.48 1.65 -0.43
C GLN A 322 -12.83 2.86 0.47
N VAL A 323 -11.99 3.89 0.46
CA VAL A 323 -12.13 5.07 1.32
C VAL A 323 -12.06 6.30 0.44
N GLU A 324 -13.21 6.89 0.15
CA GLU A 324 -13.29 8.12 -0.65
C GLU A 324 -12.39 9.22 -0.08
N GLY A 325 -11.65 9.87 -0.98
CA GLY A 325 -10.64 10.88 -0.65
C GLY A 325 -9.29 10.29 -0.21
N PHE A 326 -9.08 8.98 -0.18
CA PHE A 326 -7.81 8.36 0.21
C PHE A 326 -7.46 7.14 -0.67
N THR A 327 -6.29 7.16 -1.32
CA THR A 327 -5.76 5.97 -2.02
C THR A 327 -4.25 5.84 -1.85
N GLY A 328 -3.77 4.60 -1.66
CA GLY A 328 -2.36 4.27 -1.72
C GLY A 328 -1.88 4.11 -3.16
N LEU A 329 -0.66 4.58 -3.43
CA LEU A 329 -0.06 4.61 -4.76
C LEU A 329 1.45 4.40 -4.72
N SER A 330 2.01 4.08 -5.89
CA SER A 330 3.45 4.07 -6.14
C SER A 330 3.92 5.41 -6.69
N LEU A 331 5.20 5.74 -6.48
CA LEU A 331 5.81 6.93 -7.06
C LEU A 331 5.89 6.83 -8.59
N GLU A 332 5.98 5.61 -9.14
CA GLU A 332 5.90 5.38 -10.59
C GLU A 332 4.54 5.77 -11.17
N TYR A 333 3.42 5.55 -10.45
CA TYR A 333 2.11 6.00 -10.92
C TYR A 333 2.03 7.53 -11.04
N MET A 334 2.79 8.28 -10.23
CA MET A 334 2.88 9.74 -10.36
C MET A 334 3.58 10.19 -11.65
N ARG A 335 4.37 9.33 -12.31
CA ARG A 335 5.01 9.59 -13.61
C ARG A 335 4.08 9.37 -14.81
N SER A 336 2.92 8.75 -14.58
CA SER A 336 1.94 8.45 -15.64
C SER A 336 1.20 9.71 -16.11
N PRO A 337 0.97 9.86 -17.44
CA PRO A 337 0.06 10.90 -17.96
C PRO A 337 -1.36 10.81 -17.38
N LYS A 338 -1.78 9.63 -16.92
CA LYS A 338 -3.10 9.42 -16.29
C LYS A 338 -3.10 9.59 -14.77
N PHE A 339 -2.01 10.06 -14.17
CA PHE A 339 -1.91 10.27 -12.73
C PHE A 339 -3.09 11.11 -12.21
N LEU A 340 -4.04 10.44 -11.54
CA LEU A 340 -5.30 11.01 -11.03
C LEU A 340 -6.03 11.90 -12.04
N GLN A 341 -6.03 11.53 -13.33
CA GLN A 341 -6.55 12.38 -14.41
C GLN A 341 -8.02 12.79 -14.22
N ALA A 342 -8.87 11.93 -13.64
CA ALA A 342 -10.27 12.24 -13.37
C ALA A 342 -10.45 13.34 -12.31
N ASP A 343 -9.43 13.53 -11.48
CA ASP A 343 -9.42 14.54 -10.44
C ASP A 343 -8.72 15.83 -10.89
N GLY A 344 -8.14 15.86 -12.10
CA GLY A 344 -7.30 16.95 -12.60
C GLY A 344 -5.79 16.76 -12.38
N GLY A 345 -5.37 15.56 -11.94
CA GLY A 345 -3.96 15.19 -11.76
C GLY A 345 -3.16 16.23 -10.97
N TYR A 346 -1.98 16.59 -11.49
CA TYR A 346 -1.08 17.56 -10.83
C TYR A 346 -1.71 18.95 -10.63
N GLU A 347 -2.69 19.39 -11.42
CA GLU A 347 -3.36 20.68 -11.20
C GLU A 347 -4.20 20.75 -9.92
N ARG A 348 -4.56 19.59 -9.35
CA ARG A 348 -5.26 19.47 -8.06
C ARG A 348 -4.34 19.07 -6.90
N VAL A 349 -3.06 18.80 -7.15
CA VAL A 349 -2.11 18.49 -6.08
C VAL A 349 -1.68 19.80 -5.40
N VAL A 350 -1.97 19.94 -4.10
CA VAL A 350 -1.78 21.19 -3.35
C VAL A 350 -0.68 21.11 -2.28
N TRP A 351 -0.10 19.93 -2.04
CA TRP A 351 1.00 19.74 -1.11
C TRP A 351 1.65 18.36 -1.32
N LEU A 352 2.99 18.28 -1.31
CA LEU A 352 3.73 17.02 -1.27
C LEU A 352 5.15 17.22 -0.69
N PRO A 353 5.73 16.23 0.03
CA PRO A 353 7.07 16.31 0.59
C PRO A 353 8.15 16.66 -0.43
N LYS A 354 9.15 17.44 -0.01
CA LYS A 354 10.24 17.88 -0.88
C LYS A 354 10.95 16.72 -1.57
N GLU A 355 11.18 15.60 -0.90
CA GLU A 355 11.83 14.42 -1.49
C GLU A 355 11.00 13.80 -2.64
N ILE A 356 9.67 13.79 -2.54
CA ILE A 356 8.80 13.38 -3.66
C ILE A 356 8.92 14.41 -4.80
N LYS A 357 8.94 15.70 -4.47
CA LYS A 357 8.99 16.79 -5.46
C LYS A 357 10.26 16.72 -6.31
N ASP A 358 11.40 16.55 -5.64
CA ASP A 358 12.72 16.47 -6.27
C ASP A 358 12.88 15.17 -7.08
N SER A 359 12.35 14.03 -6.59
CA SER A 359 12.47 12.73 -7.29
C SER A 359 11.52 12.55 -8.49
N LEU A 360 10.52 13.43 -8.63
CA LEU A 360 9.57 13.46 -9.74
C LEU A 360 9.65 14.76 -10.55
N GLU A 361 10.71 15.55 -10.36
CA GLU A 361 10.86 16.91 -10.89
C GLU A 361 10.64 17.02 -12.41
N GLU A 362 11.04 16.00 -13.17
CA GLU A 362 10.92 15.92 -14.64
C GLU A 362 9.52 15.51 -15.14
N TYR A 363 8.66 15.00 -14.26
CA TYR A 363 7.33 14.46 -14.58
C TYR A 363 6.18 15.38 -14.12
N ILE A 364 6.46 16.30 -13.19
CA ILE A 364 5.51 17.35 -12.80
C ILE A 364 5.47 18.40 -13.93
N PRO A 365 4.28 18.81 -14.44
CA PRO A 365 4.18 19.82 -15.48
C PRO A 365 4.92 21.12 -15.13
N GLU A 366 5.70 21.64 -16.08
CA GLU A 366 6.61 22.79 -15.93
C GLU A 366 5.90 24.02 -15.33
N ASP A 367 4.64 24.25 -15.68
CA ASP A 367 3.84 25.38 -15.22
C ASP A 367 3.13 25.15 -13.87
N ILE A 368 3.19 23.93 -13.32
CA ILE A 368 2.62 23.54 -12.03
C ILE A 368 3.69 23.36 -10.95
N LYS A 369 4.87 22.84 -11.34
CA LYS A 369 6.01 22.50 -10.48
C LYS A 369 6.35 23.56 -9.41
N ASP A 370 6.48 24.83 -9.78
CA ASP A 370 6.81 25.92 -8.83
C ASP A 370 5.62 26.42 -7.99
N LYS A 371 4.43 25.86 -8.20
CA LYS A 371 3.18 26.27 -7.55
C LYS A 371 2.70 25.30 -6.46
N ILE A 372 3.23 24.07 -6.41
CA ILE A 372 2.95 23.11 -5.34
C ILE A 372 3.91 23.35 -4.16
N PRO A 373 3.43 23.67 -2.95
CA PRO A 373 4.28 23.81 -1.76
C PRO A 373 4.73 22.46 -1.19
N THR A 374 5.89 22.49 -0.54
CA THR A 374 6.45 21.40 0.28
C THR A 374 6.26 21.68 1.78
N GLU A 375 6.72 20.78 2.65
CA GLU A 375 6.84 21.01 4.09
C GLU A 375 7.79 22.17 4.46
N GLU A 376 8.75 22.51 3.59
CA GLU A 376 9.63 23.68 3.78
C GLU A 376 8.91 25.00 3.48
N ASP A 377 7.94 24.99 2.57
CA ASP A 377 7.16 26.16 2.15
C ASP A 377 5.95 26.41 3.07
N ALA A 378 5.22 25.35 3.41
CA ALA A 378 3.96 25.44 4.14
C ALA A 378 3.62 24.16 4.91
N SER A 379 3.29 24.31 6.19
CA SER A 379 3.00 23.20 7.12
C SER A 379 1.53 23.08 7.52
N SER A 380 0.73 24.11 7.22
CA SER A 380 -0.67 24.22 7.61
C SER A 380 -1.56 24.66 6.45
N LEU A 381 -2.84 24.28 6.50
CA LEU A 381 -3.85 24.63 5.47
C LEU A 381 -3.88 26.12 5.12
N LYS A 382 -3.65 27.00 6.11
CA LYS A 382 -3.60 28.45 5.91
C LYS A 382 -2.37 28.89 5.13
N GLU A 383 -1.19 28.37 5.48
CA GLU A 383 0.07 28.67 4.79
C GLU A 383 0.02 28.16 3.35
N ILE A 384 -0.47 26.93 3.15
CA ILE A 384 -0.67 26.35 1.82
C ILE A 384 -1.58 27.23 0.99
N ARG A 385 -2.75 27.62 1.51
CA ARG A 385 -3.66 28.53 0.80
C ARG A 385 -2.98 29.84 0.39
N SER A 386 -2.21 30.47 1.28
CA SER A 386 -1.47 31.69 0.95
C SER A 386 -0.41 31.47 -0.12
N PHE A 387 0.29 30.33 -0.11
CA PHE A 387 1.25 29.96 -1.16
C PHE A 387 0.56 29.72 -2.52
N LEU A 388 -0.54 28.97 -2.55
CA LEU A 388 -1.33 28.71 -3.76
C LEU A 388 -1.90 30.01 -4.36
N GLU A 389 -2.35 30.94 -3.51
CA GLU A 389 -2.80 32.28 -3.89
C GLU A 389 -1.66 33.13 -4.45
N GLU A 390 -0.47 33.12 -3.83
CA GLU A 390 0.72 33.87 -4.30
C GLU A 390 1.28 33.33 -5.63
N LYS A 391 1.35 31.99 -5.78
CA LYS A 391 1.90 31.32 -6.96
C LYS A 391 0.90 31.18 -8.12
N GLY A 392 -0.37 31.50 -7.89
CA GLY A 392 -1.42 31.37 -8.90
C GLY A 392 -1.66 29.91 -9.31
N HIS A 393 -1.83 29.02 -8.34
CA HIS A 393 -2.13 27.61 -8.57
C HIS A 393 -3.51 27.44 -9.25
N PRO A 394 -3.68 26.54 -10.26
CA PRO A 394 -4.96 26.41 -10.99
C PRO A 394 -6.16 26.14 -10.09
N ILE A 395 -5.94 25.41 -8.98
CA ILE A 395 -6.96 25.15 -7.95
C ILE A 395 -7.67 26.40 -7.43
N MET A 396 -7.02 27.57 -7.51
CA MET A 396 -7.62 28.84 -7.10
C MET A 396 -8.81 29.25 -7.96
N GLU A 397 -8.92 28.81 -9.22
CA GLU A 397 -10.12 29.02 -10.04
C GLU A 397 -11.23 28.03 -9.68
N ARG A 398 -10.87 26.78 -9.36
CA ARG A 398 -11.82 25.76 -8.91
C ARG A 398 -12.50 26.20 -7.61
N MET A 399 -11.72 26.61 -6.60
CA MET A 399 -12.22 27.15 -5.33
C MET A 399 -13.07 28.44 -5.43
N LYS A 400 -13.03 29.17 -6.56
CA LYS A 400 -13.92 30.34 -6.77
C LYS A 400 -15.29 29.95 -7.28
N THR A 401 -15.44 28.75 -7.83
CA THR A 401 -16.71 28.22 -8.32
C THR A 401 -17.43 27.61 -7.13
N PRO A 402 -18.59 28.13 -6.69
CA PRO A 402 -19.37 27.46 -5.67
C PRO A 402 -19.79 26.10 -6.23
N GLU A 403 -19.54 25.02 -5.49
CA GLU A 403 -20.16 23.74 -5.80
C GLU A 403 -21.68 23.94 -5.85
N ALA A 404 -22.31 23.35 -6.87
CA ALA A 404 -23.74 23.50 -7.07
C ALA A 404 -24.49 23.03 -5.82
N GLU A 405 -25.45 23.83 -5.38
CA GLU A 405 -26.25 23.58 -4.18
C GLU A 405 -26.82 22.15 -4.21
N VAL A 406 -26.29 21.28 -3.35
CA VAL A 406 -27.01 20.06 -2.95
C VAL A 406 -28.28 20.56 -2.26
N PRO A 407 -29.49 20.27 -2.78
CA PRO A 407 -30.69 20.80 -2.17
C PRO A 407 -30.82 20.23 -0.75
N GLU A 408 -30.88 21.10 0.25
CA GLU A 408 -31.40 20.72 1.55
C GLU A 408 -32.88 20.37 1.35
N GLU A 409 -33.21 19.07 1.25
CA GLU A 409 -34.59 18.63 1.35
C GLU A 409 -35.11 18.96 2.76
N GLU A 410 -35.92 20.03 2.85
CA GLU A 410 -36.67 20.35 4.06
C GLU A 410 -37.58 19.16 4.42
N ILE A 411 -37.15 18.37 5.41
CA ILE A 411 -37.97 17.31 6.01
C ILE A 411 -39.13 17.99 6.76
N THR A 412 -40.20 18.25 6.02
CA THR A 412 -41.48 18.72 6.54
C THR A 412 -42.18 17.56 7.23
N VAL A 413 -42.20 17.60 8.56
CA VAL A 413 -42.90 16.60 9.38
C VAL A 413 -44.40 16.93 9.38
N GLU A 414 -45.19 16.23 8.57
CA GLU A 414 -46.65 16.26 8.70
C GLU A 414 -47.08 15.52 9.98
N GLU A 415 -47.79 16.22 10.87
CA GLU A 415 -48.43 15.61 12.03
C GLU A 415 -49.67 14.81 11.61
N THR A 416 -49.61 13.47 11.71
CA THR A 416 -50.80 12.61 11.55
C THR A 416 -51.74 12.72 12.77
N PRO A 417 -53.04 13.02 12.60
CA PRO A 417 -53.96 13.20 13.72
C PRO A 417 -54.42 11.87 14.35
N GLU A 418 -54.66 11.90 15.66
CA GLU A 418 -55.25 10.78 16.41
C GLU A 418 -56.70 10.48 15.96
N LEU A 419 -57.04 9.19 15.84
CA LEU A 419 -58.42 8.70 15.75
C LEU A 419 -58.54 7.35 16.47
N GLY A 420 -59.33 7.31 17.54
CA GLY A 420 -59.59 6.10 18.33
C GLY A 420 -60.83 5.31 17.86
N GLY A 421 -60.93 4.05 18.28
CA GLY A 421 -62.06 3.15 18.03
C GLY A 421 -61.81 1.77 18.67
N GLU A 422 -62.87 1.08 19.12
CA GLU A 422 -62.80 -0.04 20.08
C GLU A 422 -63.11 -1.43 19.48
N MET A 423 -62.57 -2.49 20.13
CA MET A 423 -63.04 -3.90 20.20
C MET A 423 -63.15 -4.73 18.88
N GLU A 424 -62.92 -6.05 18.83
CA GLU A 424 -63.27 -7.17 19.73
C GLU A 424 -62.18 -8.28 19.80
N MET A 425 -62.43 -9.36 20.57
CA MET A 425 -61.49 -10.43 20.92
C MET A 425 -62.16 -11.81 20.88
N GLU A 426 -61.52 -12.85 20.32
CA GLU A 426 -61.96 -14.26 20.42
C GLU A 426 -60.75 -15.24 20.50
N GLU A 427 -60.96 -16.45 21.04
CA GLU A 427 -59.93 -17.22 21.77
C GLU A 427 -59.22 -18.39 21.04
N MET A 428 -57.91 -18.50 21.31
CA MET A 428 -57.06 -19.69 21.59
C MET A 428 -57.21 -21.04 20.84
N SER A 429 -56.05 -21.55 20.38
CA SER A 429 -55.57 -22.91 20.76
C SER A 429 -54.03 -23.03 20.70
N MET A 430 -53.47 -24.09 21.29
CA MET A 430 -52.03 -24.26 21.66
C MET A 430 -51.67 -25.76 21.60
N ALA A 431 -50.43 -26.26 21.41
CA ALA A 431 -49.05 -25.77 21.10
C ALA A 431 -48.21 -27.05 20.71
N PRO A 432 -46.85 -27.16 20.66
CA PRO A 432 -45.77 -26.18 20.87
C PRO A 432 -44.56 -26.18 19.87
N VAL A 433 -43.98 -24.97 19.71
CA VAL A 433 -42.54 -24.59 19.69
C VAL A 433 -41.47 -25.49 19.03
N ALA A 434 -40.79 -24.93 18.01
CA ALA A 434 -39.31 -24.91 17.93
C ALA A 434 -38.76 -23.81 16.98
N TYR A 435 -38.57 -22.61 17.51
CA TYR A 435 -37.56 -21.58 17.17
C TYR A 435 -37.29 -21.17 15.70
N ALA A 436 -37.66 -19.91 15.42
CA ALA A 436 -37.18 -19.07 14.32
C ALA A 436 -36.84 -17.65 14.90
N PRO A 437 -36.27 -16.72 14.12
CA PRO A 437 -35.43 -15.60 14.61
C PRO A 437 -36.25 -14.32 14.86
N GLU A 438 -35.59 -13.20 15.19
CA GLU A 438 -36.16 -11.87 14.87
C GLU A 438 -35.13 -10.72 14.81
N LEU A 439 -35.21 -9.94 13.72
CA LEU A 439 -35.00 -8.50 13.79
C LEU A 439 -36.23 -7.88 14.47
N THR A 440 -36.05 -6.95 15.40
CA THR A 440 -36.61 -5.57 15.30
C THR A 440 -36.29 -4.74 16.54
N VAL A 441 -36.16 -3.43 16.32
CA VAL A 441 -36.02 -2.34 17.30
C VAL A 441 -37.40 -1.62 17.28
N PRO A 442 -38.02 -1.18 18.41
CA PRO A 442 -37.39 -0.32 19.43
C PRO A 442 -37.79 -0.55 20.91
N SER A 443 -36.80 -0.45 21.82
CA SER A 443 -37.07 -0.31 23.26
C SER A 443 -36.90 1.15 23.74
N SER A 444 -37.89 1.64 24.47
CA SER A 444 -38.02 3.03 24.89
C SER A 444 -37.28 3.36 26.20
N GLY A 445 -36.76 4.60 26.30
CA GLY A 445 -36.38 5.21 27.58
C GLY A 445 -34.99 4.89 28.12
N GLY A 446 -33.94 5.10 27.32
CA GLY A 446 -32.55 5.21 27.77
C GLY A 446 -32.09 6.66 27.95
N VAL A 447 -31.18 6.93 28.88
CA VAL A 447 -30.54 8.26 29.03
C VAL A 447 -29.35 8.34 28.07
N LYS A 448 -29.44 9.17 27.03
CA LYS A 448 -28.33 9.42 26.09
C LYS A 448 -27.44 10.54 26.63
N ILE A 449 -26.19 10.24 26.94
CA ILE A 449 -25.16 11.23 27.30
C ILE A 449 -24.14 11.24 26.18
N ILE A 450 -23.83 12.42 25.64
CA ILE A 450 -22.87 12.61 24.55
C ILE A 450 -21.80 13.59 25.02
N PHE A 451 -20.53 13.21 24.87
CA PHE A 451 -19.39 14.08 25.11
C PHE A 451 -18.66 14.32 23.78
N LYS A 452 -18.29 15.58 23.50
CA LYS A 452 -17.39 15.97 22.40
C LYS A 452 -16.25 16.79 23.00
N ASN A 453 -14.99 16.48 22.66
CA ASN A 453 -13.77 17.12 23.19
C ASN A 453 -13.71 17.28 24.72
N ALA A 454 -14.14 16.26 25.48
CA ALA A 454 -14.11 16.29 26.95
C ALA A 454 -13.02 15.36 27.53
N LYS A 455 -12.21 15.86 28.47
CA LYS A 455 -11.40 15.04 29.38
C LYS A 455 -12.13 14.90 30.71
N VAL A 456 -12.62 13.70 31.00
CA VAL A 456 -13.42 13.42 32.21
C VAL A 456 -12.58 12.65 33.23
N TYR A 457 -12.45 13.20 34.43
CA TYR A 457 -11.87 12.51 35.60
C TYR A 457 -12.94 12.41 36.68
N ALA A 458 -13.32 11.19 37.06
CA ALA A 458 -14.33 10.94 38.08
C ALA A 458 -14.02 9.64 38.85
N GLU A 459 -14.05 9.69 40.19
CA GLU A 459 -13.83 8.51 41.02
C GLU A 459 -15.07 7.59 41.07
N LYS A 460 -16.28 8.14 40.87
CA LYS A 460 -17.52 7.36 40.74
C LYS A 460 -18.63 8.14 40.03
N VAL A 461 -19.35 7.48 39.13
CA VAL A 461 -20.57 7.99 38.48
C VAL A 461 -21.72 7.02 38.75
N ILE A 462 -22.91 7.53 39.06
CA ILE A 462 -24.12 6.72 39.27
C ILE A 462 -25.28 7.37 38.51
N ILE A 463 -25.83 6.66 37.53
CA ILE A 463 -27.02 7.08 36.78
C ILE A 463 -28.21 6.26 37.30
N LYS A 464 -29.31 6.92 37.67
CA LYS A 464 -30.56 6.26 38.06
C LYS A 464 -31.71 6.78 37.19
N LYS A 465 -32.47 5.84 36.62
CA LYS A 465 -33.78 6.10 36.02
C LYS A 465 -34.75 6.45 37.16
N LYS A 466 -35.70 7.37 36.89
CA LYS A 466 -36.77 7.74 37.83
C LYS A 466 -38.04 6.98 37.48
#